data_AF-A0A8J7B6B8-F1
#
_entry.id   AF-A0A8J7B6B8-F1
#
_cell.length_a   1.000
_cell.length_b   1.000
_cell.length_c   1.000
_cell.angle_alpha   90.00
_cell.angle_beta   90.00
_cell.angle_gamma   90.00
#
_symmetry.space_group_name_H-M   'P 1'
#
loop_
_entity.id
_entity.type
_entity.pdbx_description
1 polymer ?
#
loop_
_entity_poly.entity_id
_entity_poly.type
_entity_poly.pdbx_seq_one_letter_code
_entity_poly.pdbx_strand_id
1 'polypeptide(L)'
;MKILTVFGTCFIMLLALLWARTESYFPLYPFIDTTLPEGFSQQKFEQITQGMTRTEVAAILPGSPEAGSSYWQNSYWNYGCDGRCNGWCDLAWIGFGIYFNEAGEVIKTERVVYMD
;
A
#
# COMPACT_ATOMS: atom_id res chain seq x y z
N MET A 1 -1.87 8.34 -47.22
CA MET A 1 -2.63 8.38 -45.95
C MET A 1 -2.43 7.14 -45.07
N LYS A 2 -2.52 5.90 -45.59
CA LYS A 2 -2.47 4.67 -44.75
C LYS A 2 -1.18 4.46 -43.94
N ILE A 3 -0.01 4.81 -44.51
CA ILE A 3 1.30 4.63 -43.85
C ILE A 3 1.44 5.54 -42.62
N LEU A 4 1.03 6.81 -42.73
CA LEU A 4 1.09 7.77 -41.63
C LEU A 4 0.20 7.34 -40.45
N THR A 5 -0.95 6.72 -40.74
CA THR A 5 -1.87 6.18 -39.73
C THR A 5 -1.24 5.00 -39.00
N VAL A 6 -0.61 4.06 -39.70
CA VAL A 6 0.04 2.89 -39.09
C VAL A 6 1.21 3.30 -38.18
N PHE A 7 2.05 4.24 -38.64
CA PHE A 7 3.14 4.79 -37.81
C PHE A 7 2.61 5.53 -36.59
N GLY A 8 1.52 6.30 -36.73
CA GLY A 8 0.86 6.96 -35.61
C GLY A 8 0.33 5.96 -34.57
N THR A 9 -0.34 4.90 -35.00
CA THR A 9 -0.85 3.86 -34.08
C THR A 9 0.28 3.11 -33.39
N CYS A 10 1.34 2.74 -34.09
CA CYS A 10 2.51 2.09 -33.49
C CYS A 10 3.23 2.99 -32.47
N PHE A 11 3.33 4.29 -32.75
CA PHE A 11 3.93 5.26 -31.84
C PHE A 11 3.10 5.45 -30.57
N ILE A 12 1.76 5.50 -30.68
CA ILE A 12 0.86 5.55 -29.53
C ILE A 12 0.95 4.26 -28.69
N MET A 13 1.00 3.09 -29.33
CA MET A 13 1.19 1.82 -28.61
C MET A 13 2.54 1.75 -27.90
N LEU A 14 3.62 2.25 -28.53
CA LEU A 14 4.94 2.33 -27.89
C LEU A 14 4.93 3.27 -26.68
N LEU A 15 4.30 4.44 -26.79
CA LEU A 15 4.16 5.38 -25.66
C LEU A 15 3.31 4.78 -24.53
N ALA A 16 2.23 4.07 -24.85
CA ALA A 16 1.42 3.36 -23.86
C ALA A 16 2.23 2.26 -23.13
N LEU A 17 3.09 1.53 -23.87
CA LEU A 17 3.98 0.51 -23.29
C LEU A 17 5.10 1.12 -22.41
N LEU A 18 5.56 2.33 -22.73
CA LEU A 18 6.55 3.05 -21.91
C LEU A 18 5.93 3.64 -20.63
N TRP A 19 4.63 3.97 -20.65
CA TRP A 19 3.87 4.38 -19.46
C TRP A 19 3.47 3.19 -18.57
N ALA A 20 3.40 1.97 -19.12
CA ALA A 20 3.02 0.78 -18.36
C ALA A 20 4.10 0.30 -17.36
N ARG A 21 5.26 0.98 -17.28
CA ARG A 21 6.34 0.69 -16.31
C ARG A 21 6.41 1.66 -15.14
N THR A 22 5.51 2.64 -15.06
CA THR A 22 5.35 3.42 -13.83
C THR A 22 4.33 2.70 -12.98
N GLU A 23 4.70 2.32 -11.75
CA GLU A 23 3.78 1.76 -10.77
C GLU A 23 2.54 2.63 -10.64
N SER A 24 1.48 2.17 -11.29
CA SER A 24 0.28 2.97 -11.47
C SER A 24 -0.71 2.56 -10.39
N TYR A 25 -1.20 3.54 -9.65
CA TYR A 25 -2.30 3.32 -8.74
C TYR A 25 -3.57 2.99 -9.52
N PHE A 26 -4.22 1.86 -9.21
CA PHE A 26 -5.46 1.44 -9.85
C PHE A 26 -6.67 1.65 -8.92
N PRO A 27 -7.45 2.73 -9.08
CA PRO A 27 -8.43 3.14 -8.05
C PRO A 27 -9.61 2.18 -7.86
N LEU A 28 -9.93 1.35 -8.87
CA LEU A 28 -11.02 0.38 -8.80
C LEU A 28 -10.65 -0.85 -7.96
N TYR A 29 -9.36 -1.20 -7.93
CA TYR A 29 -8.83 -2.33 -7.16
C TYR A 29 -7.54 -1.89 -6.46
N PRO A 30 -7.64 -1.03 -5.43
CA PRO A 30 -6.49 -0.38 -4.83
C PRO A 30 -5.54 -1.35 -4.09
N PHE A 31 -6.01 -2.54 -3.73
CA PHE A 31 -5.22 -3.58 -3.05
C PHE A 31 -4.72 -4.68 -3.99
N ILE A 32 -4.82 -4.49 -5.31
CA ILE A 32 -4.44 -5.53 -6.29
C ILE A 32 -2.99 -6.00 -6.11
N ASP A 33 -2.11 -5.09 -5.69
CA ASP A 33 -0.70 -5.36 -5.43
C ASP A 33 -0.32 -5.27 -3.95
N THR A 34 -1.31 -5.32 -3.06
CA THR A 34 -1.07 -5.19 -1.61
C THR A 34 -1.38 -6.50 -0.92
N THR A 35 -0.37 -7.10 -0.29
CA THR A 35 -0.56 -8.25 0.59
C THR A 35 -0.83 -7.76 2.01
N LEU A 36 -1.99 -8.14 2.56
CA LEU A 36 -2.42 -7.76 3.92
C LEU A 36 -2.48 -9.00 4.82
N PRO A 37 -2.19 -8.86 6.12
CA PRO A 37 -2.27 -9.99 7.05
C PRO A 37 -3.71 -10.45 7.26
N GLU A 38 -3.86 -11.71 7.66
CA GLU A 38 -5.16 -12.30 7.93
C GLU A 38 -5.93 -11.51 8.99
N GLY A 39 -7.21 -11.22 8.72
CA GLY A 39 -8.10 -10.51 9.64
C GLY A 39 -7.99 -8.99 9.60
N PHE A 40 -7.02 -8.43 8.85
CA PHE A 40 -6.95 -7.02 8.54
C PHE A 40 -8.16 -6.59 7.70
N SER A 41 -8.73 -5.44 8.02
CA SER A 41 -9.67 -4.76 7.12
C SER A 41 -9.50 -3.25 7.24
N GLN A 42 -9.70 -2.54 6.13
CA GLN A 42 -9.65 -1.08 6.13
C GLN A 42 -10.65 -0.47 7.12
N GLN A 43 -11.85 -1.04 7.24
CA GLN A 43 -12.86 -0.58 8.18
C GLN A 43 -12.39 -0.66 9.64
N LYS A 44 -11.65 -1.72 10.01
CA LYS A 44 -11.07 -1.85 11.36
C LYS A 44 -9.92 -0.86 11.56
N PHE A 45 -9.09 -0.65 10.54
CA PHE A 45 -8.03 0.35 10.60
C PHE A 45 -8.58 1.76 10.83
N GLU A 46 -9.68 2.11 10.17
CA GLU A 46 -10.37 3.39 10.31
C GLU A 46 -11.01 3.61 11.70
N GLN A 47 -11.16 2.56 12.51
CA GLN A 47 -11.63 2.67 13.91
C GLN A 47 -10.53 3.10 14.88
N ILE A 48 -9.27 3.07 14.45
CA ILE A 48 -8.14 3.41 15.31
C ILE A 48 -8.04 4.92 15.44
N THR A 49 -8.10 5.40 16.68
CA THR A 49 -8.00 6.82 17.00
C THR A 49 -6.76 7.13 17.81
N GLN A 50 -6.35 8.40 17.81
CA GLN A 50 -5.29 8.89 18.69
C GLN A 50 -5.62 8.58 20.16
N GLY A 51 -4.58 8.26 20.93
CA GLY A 51 -4.68 7.91 22.36
C GLY A 51 -4.95 6.42 22.63
N MET A 52 -5.31 5.61 21.63
CA MET A 52 -5.46 4.16 21.83
C MET A 52 -4.11 3.51 22.16
N THR A 53 -4.09 2.58 23.09
CA THR A 53 -2.93 1.77 23.44
C THR A 53 -2.67 0.69 22.37
N ARG A 54 -1.45 0.16 22.33
CA ARG A 54 -1.11 -1.01 21.48
C ARG A 54 -2.06 -2.20 21.69
N THR A 55 -2.52 -2.43 22.92
CA THR A 55 -3.43 -3.53 23.23
C THR A 55 -4.83 -3.29 22.66
N GLU A 56 -5.35 -2.07 22.73
CA GLU A 56 -6.62 -1.70 22.11
C GLU A 56 -6.53 -1.80 20.58
N VAL A 57 -5.43 -1.35 19.99
CA VAL A 57 -5.17 -1.49 18.55
C VAL A 57 -5.14 -2.97 18.15
N ALA A 58 -4.42 -3.81 18.88
CA ALA A 58 -4.33 -5.25 18.60
C ALA A 58 -5.66 -6.00 18.74
N ALA A 59 -6.58 -5.49 19.57
CA ALA A 59 -7.94 -6.03 19.68
C ALA A 59 -8.81 -5.68 18.46
N ILE A 60 -8.58 -4.52 17.83
CA ILE A 60 -9.32 -4.05 16.65
C ILE A 60 -8.75 -4.67 15.37
N LEU A 61 -7.43 -4.63 15.20
CA LEU A 61 -6.69 -5.15 14.06
C LEU A 61 -5.95 -6.44 14.43
N PRO A 62 -6.60 -7.61 14.27
CA PRO A 62 -5.89 -8.88 14.40
C PRO A 62 -4.88 -9.04 13.26
N GLY A 63 -3.77 -9.70 13.56
CA GLY A 63 -2.65 -9.89 12.65
C GLY A 63 -1.39 -9.20 13.17
N SER A 64 -0.23 -9.85 12.97
CA SER A 64 1.04 -9.21 13.30
C SER A 64 1.30 -8.10 12.28
N PRO A 65 1.61 -6.87 12.71
CA PRO A 65 2.17 -5.90 11.79
C PRO A 65 3.45 -6.47 11.19
N GLU A 66 3.77 -6.04 9.97
CA GLU A 66 5.08 -6.32 9.42
C GLU A 66 6.11 -5.60 10.28
N ALA A 67 7.10 -6.35 10.74
CA ALA A 67 8.16 -5.81 11.54
C ALA A 67 8.94 -4.79 10.69
N GLY A 68 8.74 -3.50 10.97
CA GLY A 68 9.66 -2.47 10.53
C GLY A 68 11.08 -2.79 11.05
N SER A 69 12.09 -2.11 10.48
CA SER A 69 13.47 -2.25 10.97
C SER A 69 13.52 -2.06 12.49
N SER A 70 14.40 -2.81 13.17
CA SER A 70 14.45 -2.95 14.64
C SER A 70 14.49 -1.63 15.43
N TYR A 71 14.87 -0.52 14.80
CA TYR A 71 14.85 0.82 15.39
C TYR A 71 13.44 1.42 15.53
N TRP A 72 12.48 1.03 14.70
CA TRP A 72 11.12 1.60 14.65
C TRP A 72 10.04 0.67 15.20
N GLN A 73 10.36 -0.59 15.53
CA GLN A 73 9.37 -1.59 15.97
C GLN A 73 8.58 -1.17 17.21
N ASN A 74 9.14 -0.30 18.06
CA ASN A 74 8.43 0.22 19.22
C ASN A 74 7.60 1.48 18.90
N SER A 75 7.92 2.26 17.89
CA SER A 75 7.22 3.52 17.59
C SER A 75 6.30 3.43 16.38
N TYR A 76 6.32 2.31 15.64
CA TYR A 76 5.63 2.20 14.37
C TYR A 76 5.21 0.77 14.04
N TRP A 77 3.95 0.59 13.66
CA TRP A 77 3.41 -0.63 13.06
C TRP A 77 3.01 -0.35 11.62
N ASN A 78 3.40 -1.24 10.71
CA ASN A 78 2.98 -1.20 9.31
C ASN A 78 2.15 -2.44 8.98
N TYR A 79 1.09 -2.25 8.21
CA TYR A 79 0.33 -3.32 7.61
C TYR A 79 0.30 -3.11 6.09
N GLY A 80 0.52 -4.17 5.33
CA GLY A 80 0.64 -4.09 3.87
C GLY A 80 2.09 -4.17 3.42
N CYS A 81 2.37 -5.13 2.55
CA CYS A 81 3.57 -5.16 1.72
C CYS A 81 3.21 -5.25 0.25
N ASP A 82 4.22 -4.94 -0.56
CA ASP A 82 4.29 -5.25 -1.97
C ASP A 82 3.96 -6.74 -2.22
N GLY A 83 2.86 -6.97 -2.92
CA GLY A 83 2.40 -8.29 -3.36
C GLY A 83 3.09 -8.79 -4.62
N ARG A 84 3.85 -7.93 -5.31
CA ARG A 84 4.58 -8.18 -6.56
C ARG A 84 3.70 -8.83 -7.62
N CYS A 85 2.55 -8.25 -7.90
CA CYS A 85 1.40 -8.77 -8.67
C CYS A 85 1.81 -9.82 -9.73
N ASN A 86 2.00 -11.05 -9.23
CA ASN A 86 2.39 -12.27 -9.93
C ASN A 86 3.42 -12.15 -11.07
N GLY A 87 4.30 -11.14 -11.06
CA GLY A 87 5.36 -10.94 -12.04
C GLY A 87 4.91 -10.50 -13.44
N TRP A 88 3.67 -10.03 -13.62
CA TRP A 88 3.14 -9.56 -14.92
C TRP A 88 3.03 -8.04 -15.02
N CYS A 89 2.91 -7.36 -13.87
CA CYS A 89 2.97 -5.92 -13.72
C CYS A 89 3.40 -5.57 -12.30
N ASP A 90 4.06 -4.42 -12.14
CA ASP A 90 4.32 -3.76 -10.86
C ASP A 90 3.28 -2.65 -10.74
N LEU A 91 2.35 -2.79 -9.80
CA LEU A 91 1.34 -1.80 -9.49
C LEU A 91 1.60 -1.24 -8.10
N ALA A 92 1.11 -0.02 -7.89
CA ALA A 92 1.27 0.64 -6.61
C ALA A 92 0.64 -0.20 -5.48
N TRP A 93 1.38 -0.40 -4.40
CA TRP A 93 0.91 -1.08 -3.20
C TRP A 93 0.60 -0.09 -2.07
N ILE A 94 -0.19 -0.53 -1.08
CA ILE A 94 -0.69 0.33 -0.01
C ILE A 94 -0.15 -0.12 1.34
N GLY A 95 0.54 0.78 2.03
CA GLY A 95 0.89 0.62 3.45
C GLY A 95 -0.08 1.35 4.37
N PHE A 96 -0.29 0.76 5.53
CA PHE A 96 -1.11 1.27 6.63
C PHE A 96 -0.26 1.41 7.88
N GLY A 97 0.12 2.65 8.17
CA GLY A 97 1.01 2.99 9.26
C GLY A 97 0.26 3.39 10.53
N ILE A 98 0.72 2.92 11.68
CA ILE A 98 0.27 3.34 13.01
C ILE A 98 1.50 3.74 13.81
N TYR A 99 1.49 4.97 14.32
CA TYR A 99 2.61 5.51 15.08
C TYR A 99 2.26 5.59 16.55
N PHE A 100 3.21 5.26 17.41
CA PHE A 100 3.07 5.26 18.85
C PHE A 100 4.03 6.27 19.50
N ASN A 101 3.59 6.90 20.59
CA ASN A 101 4.47 7.67 21.48
C ASN A 101 5.31 6.74 22.38
N GLU A 102 6.16 7.33 23.22
CA GLU A 102 6.97 6.59 24.22
C GLU A 102 6.12 5.83 25.24
N ALA A 103 4.89 6.29 25.52
CA ALA A 103 3.93 5.61 26.40
C ALA A 103 3.20 4.42 25.72
N GLY A 104 3.38 4.22 24.41
CA GLY A 104 2.73 3.16 23.65
C GLY A 104 1.31 3.49 23.18
N GLU A 105 0.96 4.76 23.09
CA GLU A 105 -0.34 5.24 22.62
C GLU A 105 -0.25 5.78 21.18
N VAL A 106 -1.31 5.62 20.40
CA VAL A 106 -1.40 6.07 19.01
C VAL A 106 -1.31 7.60 18.93
N ILE A 107 -0.35 8.09 18.15
CA ILE A 107 -0.21 9.53 17.83
C ILE A 107 -0.75 9.87 16.44
N LYS A 108 -0.67 8.94 15.49
CA LYS A 108 -1.22 9.10 14.14
C LYS A 108 -1.42 7.75 13.46
N THR A 109 -2.36 7.72 12.54
CA THR A 109 -2.49 6.68 11.53
C THR A 109 -2.24 7.31 10.16
N GLU A 110 -1.70 6.54 9.23
CA GLU A 110 -1.51 6.99 7.85
C GLU A 110 -1.74 5.88 6.85
N ARG A 111 -2.15 6.26 5.65
CA ARG A 111 -2.24 5.39 4.49
C ARG A 111 -1.29 5.92 3.43
N VAL A 112 -0.36 5.09 2.98
CA VAL A 112 0.68 5.45 2.02
C VAL A 112 0.50 4.59 0.77
N VAL A 113 0.57 5.20 -0.39
CA VAL A 113 0.62 4.52 -1.68
C VAL A 113 2.08 4.54 -2.14
N TYR A 114 2.65 3.36 -2.32
CA TYR A 114 4.02 3.17 -2.81
C TYR A 114 3.99 2.98 -4.32
N MET A 115 4.93 3.61 -5.01
CA MET A 115 5.06 3.64 -6.46
C MET A 115 6.56 3.52 -6.76
N ASP A 116 7.09 2.31 -6.69
CA ASP A 116 8.49 1.94 -6.88
C ASP A 116 8.92 1.90 -8.37
#